data_AF-A0AAE1G3V3-F1
#
_entry.id   AF-A0AAE1G3V3-F1
#
_cell.length_a   1.000
_cell.length_b   1.000
_cell.length_c   1.000
_cell.angle_alpha   90.00
_cell.angle_beta   90.00
_cell.angle_gamma   90.00
#
_symmetry.space_group_name_H-M   'P 1'
#
loop_
_entity.id
_entity.type
_entity.pdbx_description
1 polymer ?
#
loop_
_entity_poly.entity_id
_entity_poly.type
_entity_poly.pdbx_seq_one_letter_code
_entity_poly.pdbx_strand_id
1 'polypeptide(L)'
;MRYGHGPQGLTGLTMNQSAVSLWALSLHKCRRLQKDIADMKDRNFKDDQGHKEETASRMAYDEKDRTTIREKLELCIHPLKPDEHPQGLVNIVTGKMNPDTVNVENAHTIGSQQRQQFE
;
A
#
# COMPACT_ATOMS: atom_id res chain seq x y z
N MET A 1 -21.87 -35.87 -45.17
CA MET A 1 -20.93 -35.82 -44.03
C MET A 1 -20.29 -37.18 -43.87
N ARG A 2 -18.97 -37.29 -44.11
CA ARG A 2 -18.18 -38.47 -43.73
C ARG A 2 -17.04 -37.99 -42.84
N TYR A 3 -16.93 -38.60 -41.67
CA TYR A 3 -15.94 -38.32 -40.64
C TYR A 3 -14.67 -39.12 -40.93
N GLY A 4 -13.52 -38.43 -40.96
CA GLY A 4 -12.20 -39.06 -40.96
C GLY A 4 -11.61 -38.99 -39.56
N HIS A 5 -11.62 -40.12 -38.85
CA HIS A 5 -10.91 -40.31 -37.58
C HIS A 5 -9.44 -40.64 -37.86
N GLY A 6 -8.55 -39.69 -37.60
CA GLY A 6 -7.12 -39.95 -37.40
C GLY A 6 -6.77 -39.72 -35.92
N PRO A 7 -5.83 -40.50 -35.33
CA PRO A 7 -5.57 -40.50 -33.88
C PRO A 7 -4.92 -39.22 -33.34
N GLN A 8 -4.64 -38.23 -34.19
CA GLN A 8 -4.08 -36.92 -33.79
C GLN A 8 -4.78 -35.73 -34.47
N GLY A 9 -5.95 -35.94 -35.08
CA GLY A 9 -6.74 -34.85 -35.66
C GLY A 9 -7.46 -34.05 -34.58
N LEU A 10 -7.40 -32.72 -34.65
CA LEU A 10 -8.21 -31.78 -33.86
C LEU A 10 -9.70 -32.10 -34.08
N THR A 11 -10.22 -33.04 -33.28
CA THR A 11 -11.58 -33.54 -33.43
C THR A 11 -12.51 -32.50 -32.80
N GLY A 12 -13.32 -31.85 -33.62
CA GLY A 12 -14.40 -30.96 -33.15
C GLY A 12 -14.22 -29.46 -33.43
N LEU A 13 -13.09 -29.00 -33.95
CA LEU A 13 -13.00 -27.62 -34.47
C LEU A 13 -13.55 -27.61 -35.90
N THR A 14 -14.64 -26.88 -36.07
CA THR A 14 -15.22 -26.54 -37.37
C THR A 14 -14.11 -26.13 -38.35
N MET A 15 -14.20 -26.51 -39.63
CA MET A 15 -13.35 -26.03 -40.75
C MET A 15 -13.48 -24.50 -40.99
N ASN A 16 -13.97 -23.75 -40.01
CA ASN A 16 -14.00 -22.30 -40.05
C ASN A 16 -12.61 -21.78 -39.68
N GLN A 17 -11.98 -21.09 -40.62
CA GLN A 17 -10.68 -20.47 -40.45
C GLN A 17 -10.63 -19.53 -39.23
N SER A 18 -11.75 -18.89 -38.88
CA SER A 18 -11.83 -18.05 -37.68
C SER A 18 -11.78 -18.84 -36.38
N ALA A 19 -12.32 -20.05 -36.35
CA ALA A 19 -12.28 -20.92 -35.18
C ALA A 19 -10.87 -21.49 -34.95
N VAL A 20 -10.18 -21.84 -36.03
CA VAL A 20 -8.79 -22.33 -35.98
C VAL A 20 -7.82 -21.22 -35.57
N SER A 21 -8.00 -20.00 -36.10
CA SER A 21 -7.16 -18.86 -35.71
C SER A 21 -7.40 -18.45 -34.25
N LEU A 22 -8.65 -18.45 -33.79
CA LEU A 22 -8.99 -18.22 -32.39
C LEU A 22 -8.36 -19.29 -31.48
N TRP A 23 -8.43 -20.56 -31.87
CA TRP A 23 -7.80 -21.65 -31.13
C TRP A 23 -6.27 -21.46 -31.06
N ALA A 24 -5.61 -21.21 -32.19
CA ALA A 24 -4.16 -21.00 -32.23
C ALA A 24 -3.71 -19.79 -31.37
N LEU A 25 -4.46 -18.68 -31.41
CA LEU A 25 -4.20 -17.51 -30.58
C LEU A 25 -4.41 -17.81 -29.09
N SER A 26 -5.49 -18.52 -28.75
CA SER A 26 -5.77 -18.91 -27.37
C SER A 26 -4.68 -19.83 -26.82
N LEU A 27 -4.22 -20.81 -27.59
CA LEU A 27 -3.14 -21.71 -27.21
C LEU A 27 -1.82 -20.96 -27.00
N HIS A 28 -1.49 -20.01 -27.88
CA HIS A 28 -0.29 -19.19 -27.72
C HIS A 28 -0.33 -18.36 -26.43
N LYS A 29 -1.46 -17.72 -26.14
CA LYS A 29 -1.68 -16.97 -24.90
C LYS A 29 -1.56 -17.85 -23.66
N CYS A 30 -2.21 -19.02 -23.66
CA CYS A 30 -2.14 -19.96 -22.54
C CYS A 30 -0.71 -20.46 -22.30
N ARG A 31 0.05 -20.77 -23.35
CA ARG A 31 1.47 -21.17 -23.21
C ARG A 31 2.34 -20.04 -22.67
N ARG A 32 2.09 -18.80 -23.09
CA ARG A 32 2.82 -17.63 -22.57
C ARG A 32 2.52 -17.40 -21.09
N LEU A 33 1.25 -17.46 -20.69
CA LEU A 33 0.86 -17.39 -19.27
C LEU A 33 1.48 -18.52 -18.43
N GLN A 34 1.54 -19.75 -18.95
CA GLN A 34 2.21 -20.85 -18.25
C GLN A 34 3.70 -20.60 -18.06
N LYS A 35 4.37 -20.02 -19.07
CA LYS A 35 5.76 -19.63 -18.98
C LYS A 35 5.96 -18.51 -17.96
N ASP A 36 5.14 -17.46 -18.02
CA ASP A 36 5.23 -16.33 -17.10
C ASP A 36 5.02 -16.79 -15.64
N ILE A 37 4.08 -17.70 -15.39
CA ILE A 37 3.88 -18.32 -14.05
C ILE A 37 5.08 -19.17 -13.64
N ALA A 38 5.70 -19.91 -14.56
CA ALA A 38 6.90 -20.69 -14.28
C ALA A 38 8.10 -19.78 -13.95
N ASP A 39 8.27 -18.70 -14.70
CA ASP A 39 9.32 -17.69 -14.50
C ASP A 39 9.11 -16.95 -13.16
N MET A 40 7.86 -16.63 -12.78
CA MET A 40 7.52 -16.07 -11.46
C MET A 40 7.80 -17.02 -10.29
N LYS A 41 7.75 -18.33 -10.53
CA LYS A 41 8.02 -19.35 -9.49
C LYS A 41 9.52 -19.63 -9.33
N ASP A 42 10.32 -19.30 -10.34
CA ASP A 42 11.75 -19.50 -10.31
C ASP A 42 12.42 -18.42 -9.45
N ARG A 43 12.86 -18.78 -8.24
CA ARG A 43 13.48 -17.86 -7.28
C ARG A 43 14.85 -17.33 -7.73
N ASN A 44 15.36 -17.85 -8.86
CA ASN A 44 16.58 -17.39 -9.51
C ASN A 44 16.30 -16.35 -10.62
N PHE A 45 15.03 -15.97 -10.85
CA PHE A 45 14.75 -14.74 -11.57
C PHE A 45 15.35 -13.61 -10.73
N LYS A 46 16.48 -13.06 -11.18
CA LYS A 46 17.02 -11.82 -10.64
C LYS A 46 16.00 -10.75 -10.97
N ASP A 47 15.07 -10.55 -10.05
CA ASP A 47 14.27 -9.34 -10.01
C ASP A 47 15.25 -8.21 -9.72
N ASP A 48 15.84 -7.66 -10.78
CA ASP A 48 16.83 -6.57 -10.71
C ASP A 48 16.14 -5.23 -10.39
N GLN A 49 14.91 -5.29 -9.85
CA GLN A 49 14.14 -4.15 -9.41
C GLN A 49 13.86 -4.26 -7.93
N GLY A 50 14.93 -4.23 -7.12
CA GLY A 50 14.80 -3.78 -5.74
C GLY A 50 13.98 -2.48 -5.73
N HIS A 51 13.02 -2.38 -4.82
CA HIS A 51 12.17 -1.19 -4.76
C HIS A 51 13.07 0.04 -4.60
N LYS A 52 12.74 1.18 -5.23
CA LYS A 52 13.57 2.39 -5.13
C LYS A 52 13.87 2.78 -3.68
N GLU A 53 12.96 2.44 -2.76
CA GLU A 53 13.06 2.63 -1.32
C GLU A 53 14.19 1.80 -0.66
N GLU A 54 14.57 0.68 -1.25
CA GLU A 54 15.65 -0.20 -0.77
C GLU A 54 17.05 0.30 -1.15
N THR A 55 17.13 1.43 -1.87
CA THR A 55 18.42 2.06 -2.15
C THR A 55 19.03 2.57 -0.85
N ALA A 56 20.31 2.26 -0.59
CA ALA A 56 21.01 2.70 0.62
C ALA A 56 20.88 4.21 0.90
N SER A 57 20.85 5.04 -0.14
CA SER A 57 20.64 6.49 -0.02
C SER A 57 19.24 6.86 0.51
N ARG A 58 18.20 6.10 0.16
CA ARG A 58 16.83 6.31 0.66
C ARG A 58 16.70 5.86 2.10
N MET A 59 17.24 4.69 2.43
CA MET A 59 17.32 4.22 3.82
C MET A 59 18.04 5.22 4.74
N ALA A 60 19.17 5.78 4.29
CA ALA A 60 19.91 6.78 5.05
C ALA A 60 19.15 8.11 5.21
N TYR A 61 18.39 8.51 4.19
CA TYR A 61 17.54 9.69 4.24
C TYR A 61 16.39 9.50 5.24
N ASP A 62 15.70 8.37 5.17
CA ASP A 62 14.60 8.03 6.06
C ASP A 62 15.07 7.94 7.52
N GLU A 63 16.26 7.37 7.76
CA GLU A 63 16.85 7.33 9.10
C GLU A 63 17.14 8.74 9.61
N LYS A 64 17.70 9.61 8.76
CA LYS A 64 17.94 11.02 9.12
C LYS A 64 16.64 11.77 9.41
N ASP A 65 15.59 11.52 8.65
CA ASP A 65 14.28 12.12 8.92
C ASP A 65 13.71 11.63 10.26
N ARG A 66 13.83 10.32 10.55
CA ARG A 66 13.41 9.75 11.83
C ARG A 66 14.18 10.34 13.01
N THR A 67 15.51 10.51 12.89
CA THR A 67 16.31 11.14 13.96
C THR A 67 15.89 12.60 14.14
N THR A 68 15.71 13.35 13.05
CA THR A 68 15.28 14.76 13.09
C THR A 68 13.89 14.91 13.75
N ILE A 69 12.95 14.02 13.44
CA ILE A 69 11.62 14.02 14.06
C ILE A 69 11.75 13.71 15.55
N ARG A 70 12.55 12.70 15.92
CA ARG A 70 12.78 12.34 17.33
C ARG A 70 13.37 13.51 18.11
N GLU A 71 14.42 14.14 17.60
CA GLU A 71 15.04 15.32 18.23
C GLU A 71 14.03 16.45 18.44
N LYS A 72 13.17 16.73 17.45
CA LYS A 72 12.12 17.74 17.60
C LYS A 72 11.08 17.35 18.64
N LEU A 73 10.68 16.08 18.69
CA LEU A 73 9.70 15.60 19.68
C LEU A 73 10.24 15.65 21.10
N GLU A 74 11.54 15.41 21.30
CA GLU A 74 12.20 15.52 22.61
C GLU A 74 12.22 16.97 23.13
N LEU A 75 12.25 17.97 22.24
CA LEU A 75 12.13 19.38 22.60
C LEU A 75 10.68 19.80 22.91
N CYS A 76 9.70 19.02 22.49
CA CYS A 76 8.29 19.32 22.71
C CYS A 76 7.83 18.82 24.09
N ILE A 77 6.97 19.61 24.74
CA ILE A 77 6.31 19.21 25.98
C ILE A 77 5.37 18.04 25.67
N HIS A 78 5.49 16.95 26.42
CA HIS A 78 4.70 15.75 26.16
C HIS A 78 3.22 15.98 26.49
N PRO A 79 2.30 15.97 25.50
CA PRO A 79 0.94 16.47 25.69
C PRO A 79 0.12 15.65 26.69
N LEU A 80 0.48 14.38 26.90
CA LEU A 80 -0.23 13.46 27.82
C LEU A 80 0.41 13.35 29.21
N LYS A 81 1.44 14.15 29.51
CA LYS A 81 2.09 14.16 30.83
C LYS A 81 1.91 15.54 31.48
N PRO A 82 0.77 15.78 32.14
CA PRO A 82 0.45 17.10 32.68
C PRO A 82 1.48 17.61 33.70
N ASP A 83 2.14 16.71 34.42
CA ASP A 83 3.16 17.07 35.41
C ASP A 83 4.43 17.71 34.78
N GLU A 84 4.68 17.45 33.51
CA GLU A 84 5.82 18.02 32.75
C GLU A 84 5.45 19.37 32.09
N HIS A 85 4.20 19.84 32.23
CA HIS A 85 3.73 21.06 31.57
C HIS A 85 4.11 22.30 32.38
N PRO A 86 4.67 23.35 31.75
CA PRO A 86 4.90 24.62 32.43
C PRO A 86 3.57 25.24 32.84
N GLN A 87 3.50 25.80 34.05
CA GLN A 87 2.30 26.46 34.53
C GLN A 87 1.93 27.65 33.64
N GLY A 88 0.63 27.81 33.39
CA GLY A 88 0.11 28.97 32.69
C GLY A 88 0.25 28.93 31.17
N LEU A 89 0.15 27.75 30.56
CA LEU A 89 0.03 27.60 29.11
C LEU A 89 -1.11 28.47 28.59
N VAL A 90 -0.84 29.32 27.59
CA VAL A 90 -1.87 30.14 26.94
C VAL A 90 -2.24 29.49 25.61
N ASN A 91 -3.53 29.30 25.38
CA ASN A 91 -4.01 28.92 24.07
C ASN A 91 -3.78 30.07 23.09
N ILE A 92 -2.92 29.86 22.09
CA ILE A 92 -2.49 30.90 21.13
C ILE A 92 -3.68 31.48 20.34
N VAL A 93 -4.70 30.68 20.07
CA VAL A 93 -5.87 31.09 19.27
C VAL A 93 -6.86 31.91 20.10
N THR A 94 -7.08 31.50 21.36
CA THR A 94 -8.12 32.14 22.20
C THR A 94 -7.56 33.16 23.19
N GLY A 95 -6.23 33.20 23.39
CA GLY A 95 -5.55 34.04 24.38
C GLY A 95 -5.86 33.65 25.84
N LYS A 96 -6.58 32.55 26.07
CA LYS A 96 -6.98 32.11 27.40
C LYS A 96 -5.93 31.20 28.01
N MET A 97 -5.71 31.35 29.31
CA MET A 97 -4.93 30.42 30.12
C MET A 97 -5.61 29.05 30.10
N ASN A 98 -4.85 28.02 29.76
CA ASN A 98 -5.31 26.65 29.76
C ASN A 98 -5.41 26.19 31.22
N PRO A 99 -6.52 25.58 31.64
CA PRO A 99 -6.61 25.00 32.98
C PRO A 99 -5.62 23.85 33.12
N ASP A 100 -5.09 23.63 34.33
CA ASP A 100 -4.14 22.54 34.67
C ASP A 100 -4.74 21.12 34.54
N THR A 101 -5.97 21.02 34.05
CA THR A 101 -6.69 19.77 33.87
C THR A 101 -6.84 19.49 32.38
N VAL A 102 -6.27 18.37 31.93
CA VAL A 102 -6.54 17.86 30.58
C VAL A 102 -7.94 17.26 30.61
N ASN A 103 -8.85 17.73 29.75
CA ASN A 103 -10.21 17.20 29.66
C ASN A 103 -10.20 15.84 28.95
N VAL A 104 -9.73 14.80 29.65
CA VAL A 104 -9.65 13.43 29.13
C VAL A 104 -11.06 12.83 29.01
N GLU A 105 -11.97 13.18 29.92
CA GLU A 105 -13.32 12.59 29.99
C GLU A 105 -14.18 12.89 28.75
N ASN A 106 -13.99 14.06 28.13
CA ASN A 106 -14.82 14.48 26.99
C ASN A 106 -14.12 14.39 25.63
N ALA A 107 -12.90 13.82 25.57
CA ALA A 107 -12.11 13.76 24.34
C ALA A 107 -12.87 13.06 23.19
N HIS A 108 -13.53 11.94 23.49
CA HIS A 108 -14.33 11.20 22.51
C HIS A 108 -15.55 12.01 22.02
N THR A 109 -16.24 12.69 22.94
CA THR A 109 -17.42 13.49 22.65
C THR A 109 -17.07 14.71 21.80
N ILE A 110 -15.98 15.42 22.15
CA ILE A 110 -15.46 16.57 21.39
C ILE A 110 -15.02 16.13 19.99
N GLY A 111 -14.26 15.04 19.88
CA GLY A 111 -13.83 14.51 18.59
C GLY A 111 -15.01 14.11 17.69
N SER A 112 -16.06 13.52 18.26
CA SER A 112 -17.28 13.15 17.54
C SER A 112 -18.04 14.37 17.02
N GLN A 113 -18.12 15.45 17.81
CA GLN A 113 -18.76 16.71 17.41
C GLN A 113 -17.96 17.44 16.33
N GLN A 114 -16.63 17.51 16.46
CA GLN A 114 -15.77 18.13 15.45
C GLN A 114 -15.82 17.38 14.12
N ARG A 115 -15.94 16.05 14.13
CA ARG A 115 -16.09 15.25 12.92
C ARG A 115 -17.33 15.66 12.11
N GLN A 116 -18.46 15.93 12.79
CA GLN A 116 -19.69 16.36 12.13
C GLN A 116 -19.62 17.78 11.54
N GLN A 117 -18.69 18.63 12.00
CA GLN A 117 -18.48 19.96 11.42
C GLN A 117 -17.50 19.97 10.24
N PHE A 118 -16.72 18.90 10.08
CA PHE A 118 -15.73 18.75 9.00
C PHE A 118 -16.27 17.97 7.79
N GLU A 119 -17.34 17.20 7.95
CA GLU A 119 -18.16 16.65 6.86
C GLU A 119 -19.18 17.68 6.35
#